data_AF-A0A1Q8DWI5-F1
#
_entry.id   AF-A0A1Q8DWI5-F1
#
_cell.length_a   1.000
_cell.length_b   1.000
_cell.length_c   1.000
_cell.angle_alpha   90.00
_cell.angle_beta   90.00
_cell.angle_gamma   90.00
#
_symmetry.space_group_name_H-M   'P 1'
#
loop_
_entity.id
_entity.type
_entity.pdbx_description
1 polymer ?
#
loop_
_entity_poly.entity_id
_entity_poly.type
_entity_poly.pdbx_seq_one_letter_code
_entity_poly.pdbx_strand_id
1 'polypeptide(L)'
;MLHTSHLTDSLYDNTYHSLTGVDFDTIVDFDTSGFDAKSALAFASLPLIIQEPLLQSKRIVLIANNPSIDIASLEALLQPTDMLVLFNDFIHADFFANHPLAKDLPKLLFFRQIGDSKLHFGLPPRSNNVTAMLDMTKQAPPGILFGNTNYQFPLPADDPSPHDDPITANRVLEIPEQVDKLLRSDEHCRVLSEQHEVVADYPIFTDIHSSAPTSGFLLYRLFLSTRLHIQQKQSVETPLSIVMLGFNNDDKTAHFWEGHNWAFERQELATPPRDVEIIRQY
;
A
#
# COMPACT_ATOMS: atom_id res chain seq x y z
N MET A 1 -55.53 -32.45 7.98
CA MET A 1 -54.76 -32.13 9.19
C MET A 1 -53.31 -31.97 8.77
N LEU A 2 -52.94 -30.72 8.52
CA LEU A 2 -51.56 -30.25 8.43
C LEU A 2 -51.23 -29.68 9.80
N HIS A 3 -50.12 -30.09 10.42
CA HIS A 3 -49.55 -29.35 11.54
C HIS A 3 -48.03 -29.31 11.42
N THR A 4 -47.55 -28.09 11.60
CA THR A 4 -46.23 -27.51 11.48
C THR A 4 -45.44 -27.58 12.80
N SER A 5 -44.10 -27.58 12.69
CA SER A 5 -43.14 -27.05 13.67
C SER A 5 -41.81 -26.84 12.92
N HIS A 6 -41.40 -25.65 12.46
CA HIS A 6 -40.91 -24.46 13.18
C HIS A 6 -39.87 -24.75 14.26
N LEU A 7 -38.61 -24.45 13.94
CA LEU A 7 -37.51 -23.97 14.80
C LEU A 7 -36.46 -23.34 13.85
N THR A 8 -36.68 -22.10 13.43
CA THR A 8 -36.07 -20.84 13.93
C THR A 8 -34.82 -20.44 13.15
N ASP A 9 -35.05 -19.71 12.06
CA ASP A 9 -34.15 -18.69 11.53
C ASP A 9 -33.84 -17.68 12.65
N SER A 10 -32.58 -17.61 13.05
CA SER A 10 -32.04 -16.62 13.96
C SER A 10 -31.24 -15.61 13.16
N LEU A 11 -31.96 -14.64 12.58
CA LEU A 11 -31.64 -13.20 12.56
C LEU A 11 -30.13 -12.85 12.63
N TYR A 12 -29.47 -12.83 11.47
CA TYR A 12 -28.49 -11.76 11.22
C TYR A 12 -29.29 -10.53 10.79
N ASP A 13 -29.59 -9.70 11.78
CA ASP A 13 -30.18 -8.38 11.59
C ASP A 13 -29.11 -7.48 10.96
N ASN A 14 -29.00 -7.52 9.62
CA ASN A 14 -28.22 -6.58 8.82
C ASN A 14 -28.97 -5.25 8.71
N THR A 15 -29.23 -4.60 9.84
CA THR A 15 -29.65 -3.20 9.87
C THR A 15 -28.42 -2.33 9.63
N TYR A 16 -28.08 -2.17 8.35
CA TYR A 16 -27.22 -1.10 7.88
C TYR A 16 -27.85 0.23 8.29
N HIS A 17 -27.27 0.88 9.30
CA HIS A 17 -27.52 2.30 9.52
C HIS A 17 -26.92 3.06 8.33
N SER A 18 -27.78 3.30 7.34
CA SER A 18 -27.65 4.37 6.37
C SER A 18 -27.19 5.63 7.09
N LEU A 19 -25.91 5.98 6.98
CA LEU A 19 -25.39 7.31 7.35
C LEU A 19 -25.86 8.33 6.30
N THR A 20 -27.18 8.41 6.06
CA THR A 20 -27.83 9.53 5.38
C THR A 20 -27.97 10.64 6.39
N GLY A 21 -26.95 11.48 6.50
CA GLY A 21 -26.97 12.60 7.43
C GLY A 21 -25.65 13.33 7.60
N VAL A 22 -24.57 12.91 6.96
CA VAL A 22 -23.36 13.74 6.92
C VAL A 22 -23.45 14.65 5.70
N ASP A 23 -23.83 15.88 5.96
CA ASP A 23 -23.80 16.97 4.99
C ASP A 23 -22.32 17.32 4.75
N PHE A 24 -21.78 16.86 3.62
CA PHE A 24 -20.36 17.03 3.24
C PHE A 24 -20.15 18.22 2.30
N ASP A 25 -20.99 19.25 2.37
CA ASP A 25 -20.88 20.47 1.56
C ASP A 25 -19.75 21.44 2.00
N THR A 26 -18.70 20.92 2.63
CA THR A 26 -17.47 21.67 2.87
C THR A 26 -16.29 20.95 2.23
N ILE A 27 -16.08 21.22 0.95
CA ILE A 27 -14.74 21.16 0.36
C ILE A 27 -13.95 22.23 1.10
N VAL A 28 -13.24 21.81 2.15
CA VAL A 28 -12.35 22.67 2.90
C VAL A 28 -11.16 22.93 1.97
N ASP A 29 -11.03 24.16 1.49
CA ASP A 29 -9.76 24.69 1.00
C ASP A 29 -8.71 24.31 2.05
N PHE A 30 -7.73 23.49 1.67
CA PHE A 30 -6.66 23.05 2.55
C PHE A 30 -5.97 24.29 3.16
N ASP A 31 -6.27 24.57 4.43
CA ASP A 31 -5.77 25.72 5.18
C ASP A 31 -4.25 25.60 5.42
N THR A 32 -3.47 26.25 4.55
CA THR A 32 -2.00 26.25 4.54
C THR A 32 -1.32 26.87 5.78
N SER A 33 -2.05 27.23 6.85
CA SER A 33 -1.49 27.98 7.98
C SER A 33 -0.94 27.13 9.15
N GLY A 34 -1.08 25.80 9.11
CA GLY A 34 -0.50 24.84 10.09
C GLY A 34 0.57 23.87 9.54
N PHE A 35 1.16 24.19 8.38
CA PHE A 35 1.54 23.23 7.32
C PHE A 35 2.98 22.67 7.28
N ASP A 36 3.80 22.77 8.33
CA ASP A 36 5.22 22.36 8.27
C ASP A 36 5.52 21.01 8.96
N ALA A 37 4.86 20.70 10.08
CA ALA A 37 5.18 19.49 10.85
C ALA A 37 4.69 18.18 10.20
N LYS A 38 3.46 18.16 9.68
CA LYS A 38 2.83 16.95 9.12
C LYS A 38 3.51 16.48 7.83
N SER A 39 3.86 17.40 6.94
CA SER A 39 4.56 17.09 5.68
C SER A 39 6.00 16.63 5.95
N ALA A 40 6.70 17.29 6.88
CA ALA A 40 8.02 16.87 7.32
C ALA A 40 8.01 15.49 7.98
N LEU A 41 7.00 15.21 8.82
CA LEU A 41 6.82 13.89 9.44
C LEU A 41 6.55 12.82 8.38
N ALA A 42 5.69 13.10 7.40
CA ALA A 42 5.44 12.18 6.29
C ALA A 42 6.71 11.82 5.51
N PHE A 43 7.54 12.80 5.18
CA PHE A 43 8.84 12.57 4.54
C PHE A 43 9.80 11.77 5.44
N ALA A 44 9.86 12.11 6.73
CA ALA A 44 10.73 11.45 7.70
C ALA A 44 10.33 9.99 7.99
N SER A 45 9.05 9.64 7.79
CA SER A 45 8.53 8.27 7.91
C SER A 45 9.01 7.34 6.80
N LEU A 46 9.53 7.88 5.69
CA LEU A 46 10.11 7.08 4.61
C LEU A 46 11.52 6.58 4.98
N PRO A 47 11.94 5.39 4.50
CA PRO A 47 13.32 4.92 4.66
C PRO A 47 14.36 5.93 4.16
N LEU A 48 15.52 5.97 4.80
CA LEU A 48 16.57 6.95 4.45
C LEU A 48 17.02 6.78 2.99
N ILE A 49 17.15 5.53 2.54
CA ILE A 49 17.50 5.22 1.15
C ILE A 49 16.49 5.76 0.12
N ILE A 50 15.27 6.07 0.55
CA ILE A 50 14.20 6.61 -0.31
C ILE A 50 14.17 8.14 -0.28
N GLN A 51 14.49 8.75 0.86
CA GLN A 51 14.38 10.19 1.05
C GLN A 51 15.21 10.97 0.02
N GLU A 52 16.45 10.56 -0.25
CA GLU A 52 17.31 11.25 -1.22
C GLU A 52 16.85 11.07 -2.68
N PRO A 53 16.63 9.83 -3.19
CA PRO A 53 16.08 9.65 -4.54
C PRO A 53 14.77 10.40 -4.76
N LEU A 54 13.90 10.44 -3.75
CA LEU A 54 12.63 11.14 -3.85
C LEU A 54 12.78 12.65 -4.06
N LEU A 55 13.85 13.28 -3.56
CA LEU A 55 14.17 14.67 -3.84
C LEU A 55 14.66 14.88 -5.29
N GLN A 56 15.08 13.83 -5.98
CA GLN A 56 15.59 13.91 -7.36
C GLN A 56 14.55 13.42 -8.38
N SER A 57 13.61 12.58 -7.95
CA SER A 57 12.53 12.06 -8.77
C SER A 57 11.58 13.16 -9.23
N LYS A 58 11.08 13.02 -10.45
CA LYS A 58 10.03 13.90 -11.00
C LYS A 58 8.64 13.32 -10.82
N ARG A 59 8.56 12.01 -10.65
CA ARG A 59 7.31 11.26 -10.62
C ARG A 59 7.43 10.05 -9.73
N ILE A 60 6.42 9.79 -8.91
CA ILE A 60 6.23 8.52 -8.20
C ILE A 60 5.17 7.72 -8.94
N VAL A 61 5.41 6.42 -9.14
CA VAL A 61 4.46 5.49 -9.73
C VAL A 61 4.08 4.43 -8.69
N LEU A 62 2.87 4.54 -8.15
CA LEU A 62 2.24 3.54 -7.28
C LEU A 62 1.61 2.47 -8.16
N ILE A 63 2.03 1.22 -8.00
CA ILE A 63 1.58 0.12 -8.87
C ILE A 63 0.80 -0.88 -8.04
N ALA A 64 -0.52 -0.91 -8.21
CA ALA A 64 -1.39 -1.85 -7.51
C ALA A 64 -1.06 -3.30 -7.87
N ASN A 65 -1.43 -4.24 -6.99
CA ASN A 65 -1.42 -5.67 -7.30
C ASN A 65 -2.66 -6.05 -8.16
N ASN A 66 -2.82 -5.39 -9.30
CA ASN A 66 -3.94 -5.60 -10.21
C ASN A 66 -3.49 -6.53 -11.36
N PRO A 67 -4.06 -7.74 -11.49
CA PRO A 67 -3.63 -8.73 -12.48
C PRO A 67 -3.82 -8.29 -13.94
N SER A 68 -4.65 -7.27 -14.20
CA SER A 68 -4.80 -6.69 -15.54
C SER A 68 -3.62 -5.82 -15.97
N ILE A 69 -2.73 -5.42 -15.04
CA ILE A 69 -1.49 -4.73 -15.41
C ILE A 69 -0.60 -5.76 -16.12
N ASP A 70 -0.19 -5.48 -17.36
CA ASP A 70 0.75 -6.31 -18.11
C ASP A 70 2.10 -5.60 -18.32
N ILE A 71 3.10 -6.36 -18.78
CA ILE A 71 4.45 -5.84 -19.03
C ILE A 71 4.43 -4.72 -20.07
N ALA A 72 3.62 -4.84 -21.12
CA ALA A 72 3.53 -3.82 -22.18
C ALA A 72 3.04 -2.47 -21.63
N SER A 73 2.07 -2.48 -20.72
CA SER A 73 1.58 -1.30 -20.02
C SER A 73 2.66 -0.68 -19.14
N LEU A 74 3.46 -1.49 -18.45
CA LEU A 74 4.60 -1.01 -17.66
C LEU A 74 5.68 -0.38 -18.55
N GLU A 75 6.02 -1.02 -19.67
CA GLU A 75 7.00 -0.50 -20.63
C GLU A 75 6.57 0.82 -21.25
N ALA A 76 5.27 0.98 -21.55
CA ALA A 76 4.72 2.21 -22.08
C ALA A 76 4.66 3.34 -21.03
N LEU A 77 4.50 3.00 -19.76
CA LEU A 77 4.33 3.96 -18.67
C LEU A 77 5.66 4.48 -18.13
N LEU A 78 6.61 3.59 -17.83
CA LEU A 78 7.76 3.90 -16.99
C LEU A 78 8.77 4.84 -17.68
N GLN A 79 9.30 5.76 -16.89
CA GLN A 79 10.31 6.74 -17.28
C GLN A 79 11.58 6.60 -16.44
N PRO A 80 12.76 6.95 -16.99
CA PRO A 80 14.04 6.82 -16.27
C PRO A 80 14.17 7.62 -14.97
N THR A 81 13.29 8.60 -14.73
CA THR A 81 13.30 9.47 -13.53
C THR A 81 12.22 9.10 -12.51
N ASP A 82 11.52 7.98 -12.73
CA ASP A 82 10.47 7.53 -11.83
C ASP A 82 11.05 6.94 -10.55
N MET A 83 10.29 7.08 -9.46
CA MET A 83 10.40 6.20 -8.31
C MET A 83 9.19 5.27 -8.30
N LEU A 84 9.42 3.98 -8.03
CA LEU A 84 8.37 2.97 -8.01
C LEU A 84 7.93 2.67 -6.58
N VAL A 85 6.64 2.45 -6.38
CA VAL A 85 6.06 1.97 -5.13
C VAL A 85 5.28 0.70 -5.40
N LEU A 86 5.72 -0.40 -4.80
CA LEU A 86 5.21 -1.76 -5.02
C LEU A 86 4.59 -2.29 -3.72
N PHE A 87 3.46 -3.00 -3.83
CA PHE A 87 2.66 -3.39 -2.67
C PHE A 87 2.62 -4.89 -2.49
N ASN A 88 2.88 -5.32 -1.25
CA ASN A 88 2.71 -6.66 -0.75
C ASN A 88 3.29 -7.72 -1.69
N ASP A 89 2.47 -8.65 -2.18
CA ASP A 89 2.84 -9.63 -3.20
C ASP A 89 2.86 -8.98 -4.59
N PHE A 90 3.80 -8.05 -4.79
CA PHE A 90 3.86 -7.25 -6.01
C PHE A 90 3.99 -8.13 -7.26
N ILE A 91 3.09 -7.90 -8.21
CA ILE A 91 3.10 -8.54 -9.53
C ILE A 91 4.36 -8.19 -10.30
N HIS A 92 4.69 -9.01 -11.30
CA HIS A 92 5.82 -8.78 -12.22
C HIS A 92 7.15 -8.58 -11.49
N ALA A 93 7.37 -9.32 -10.41
CA ALA A 93 8.55 -9.18 -9.56
C ALA A 93 9.87 -9.25 -10.35
N ASP A 94 9.95 -10.17 -11.32
CA ASP A 94 11.11 -10.30 -12.22
C ASP A 94 11.31 -9.05 -13.10
N PHE A 95 10.23 -8.46 -13.63
CA PHE A 95 10.33 -7.22 -14.41
C PHE A 95 10.94 -6.10 -13.57
N PHE A 96 10.45 -5.89 -12.34
CA PHE A 96 10.98 -4.84 -11.49
C PHE A 96 12.42 -5.12 -11.05
N ALA A 97 12.80 -6.38 -10.85
CA ALA A 97 14.16 -6.74 -10.46
C ALA A 97 15.17 -6.63 -11.62
N ASN A 98 14.77 -6.98 -12.85
CA ASN A 98 15.74 -7.31 -13.90
C ASN A 98 15.53 -6.53 -15.21
N HIS A 99 14.36 -5.96 -15.46
CA HIS A 99 14.07 -5.29 -16.73
C HIS A 99 14.85 -3.96 -16.86
N PRO A 100 15.45 -3.63 -18.03
CA PRO A 100 16.24 -2.42 -18.22
C PRO A 100 15.53 -1.10 -17.89
N LEU A 101 14.20 -1.05 -18.05
CA LEU A 101 13.41 0.14 -17.71
C LEU A 101 13.15 0.32 -16.21
N ALA A 102 13.30 -0.74 -15.41
CA ALA A 102 12.85 -0.75 -14.02
C ALA A 102 13.96 -1.06 -13.02
N LYS A 103 14.93 -1.91 -13.39
CA LYS A 103 15.93 -2.47 -12.47
C LYS A 103 16.74 -1.40 -11.72
N ASP A 104 17.05 -0.29 -12.39
CA ASP A 104 17.87 0.81 -11.84
C ASP A 104 17.02 1.90 -11.17
N LEU A 105 15.68 1.86 -11.30
CA LEU A 105 14.80 2.84 -10.66
C LEU A 105 14.76 2.64 -9.14
N PRO A 106 14.72 3.71 -8.34
CA PRO A 106 14.44 3.64 -6.91
C PRO A 106 13.09 2.94 -6.65
N LYS A 107 13.06 2.06 -5.66
CA LYS A 107 11.87 1.27 -5.31
C LYS A 107 11.59 1.36 -3.83
N LEU A 108 10.36 1.69 -3.49
CA LEU A 108 9.80 1.44 -2.17
C LEU A 108 8.88 0.22 -2.22
N LEU A 109 9.23 -0.82 -1.46
CA LEU A 109 8.37 -1.97 -1.24
C LEU A 109 7.55 -1.74 0.03
N PHE A 110 6.25 -1.90 -0.06
CA PHE A 110 5.35 -1.76 1.08
C PHE A 110 4.74 -3.10 1.45
N PHE A 111 4.94 -3.54 2.69
CA PHE A 111 4.38 -4.80 3.17
C PHE A 111 3.52 -4.54 4.40
N ARG A 112 2.25 -4.95 4.35
CA ARG A 112 1.31 -4.81 5.48
C ARG A 112 1.09 -6.14 6.20
N GLN A 113 1.01 -6.06 7.53
CA GLN A 113 0.53 -7.14 8.37
C GLN A 113 -0.98 -7.35 8.17
N ILE A 114 -1.42 -8.60 7.98
CA ILE A 114 -2.84 -8.92 7.71
C ILE A 114 -3.59 -9.17 9.03
N GLY A 115 -4.60 -8.35 9.33
CA GLY A 115 -5.48 -8.54 10.50
C GLY A 115 -4.71 -8.84 11.78
N ASP A 116 -5.13 -9.84 12.53
CA ASP A 116 -4.46 -10.30 13.76
C ASP A 116 -3.28 -11.25 13.50
N SER A 117 -3.02 -11.63 12.24
CA SER A 117 -1.89 -12.51 11.93
C SER A 117 -0.57 -11.75 12.10
N LYS A 118 0.49 -12.41 12.59
CA LYS A 118 1.83 -11.78 12.62
C LYS A 118 2.52 -11.73 11.26
N LEU A 119 1.80 -12.08 10.19
CA LEU A 119 2.33 -12.26 8.86
C LEU A 119 2.20 -10.98 8.01
N HIS A 120 3.32 -10.54 7.45
CA HIS A 120 3.34 -9.53 6.39
C HIS A 120 3.00 -10.16 5.05
N PHE A 121 2.02 -9.59 4.34
CA PHE A 121 1.64 -10.06 3.01
C PHE A 121 2.78 -9.81 2.01
N GLY A 122 3.06 -10.77 1.11
CA GLY A 122 4.15 -10.67 0.14
C GLY A 122 5.55 -11.04 0.64
N LEU A 123 5.70 -11.28 1.94
CA LEU A 123 6.95 -11.79 2.53
C LEU A 123 6.85 -13.26 2.90
N PRO A 124 7.99 -13.96 3.05
CA PRO A 124 7.98 -15.31 3.60
C PRO A 124 7.23 -15.35 4.93
N PRO A 125 6.42 -16.39 5.15
CA PRO A 125 6.21 -17.59 4.34
C PRO A 125 5.06 -17.50 3.31
N ARG A 126 4.42 -16.34 3.07
CA ARG A 126 3.18 -16.24 2.27
C ARG A 126 3.38 -16.25 0.75
N SER A 127 4.34 -15.48 0.28
CA SER A 127 4.78 -15.46 -1.11
C SER A 127 6.28 -15.24 -1.12
N ASN A 128 6.95 -15.67 -2.18
CA ASN A 128 8.40 -15.66 -2.23
C ASN A 128 8.94 -14.74 -3.34
N ASN A 129 8.66 -13.44 -3.20
CA ASN A 129 9.38 -12.40 -3.96
C ASN A 129 10.83 -12.21 -3.47
N VAL A 130 11.34 -13.06 -2.56
CA VAL A 130 12.70 -12.96 -2.01
C VAL A 130 13.77 -13.03 -3.08
N THR A 131 13.60 -13.84 -4.13
CA THR A 131 14.55 -13.89 -5.25
C THR A 131 14.60 -12.54 -5.98
N ALA A 132 13.45 -11.95 -6.27
CA ALA A 132 13.39 -10.63 -6.90
C ALA A 132 13.98 -9.55 -5.97
N MET A 133 13.67 -9.58 -4.67
CA MET A 133 14.28 -8.68 -3.69
C MET A 133 15.80 -8.84 -3.63
N LEU A 134 16.30 -10.08 -3.63
CA LEU A 134 17.73 -10.38 -3.69
C LEU A 134 18.35 -9.75 -4.94
N ASP A 135 17.72 -9.88 -6.10
CA ASP A 135 18.23 -9.28 -7.34
C ASP A 135 18.16 -7.74 -7.33
N MET A 136 17.12 -7.15 -6.73
CA MET A 136 17.06 -5.71 -6.48
C MET A 136 18.21 -5.25 -5.56
N THR A 137 18.55 -6.00 -4.50
CA THR A 137 19.66 -5.64 -3.59
C THR A 137 21.01 -5.57 -4.28
N LYS A 138 21.19 -6.25 -5.42
CA LYS A 138 22.44 -6.24 -6.19
C LYS A 138 22.52 -5.03 -7.13
N GLN A 139 21.39 -4.43 -7.48
CA GLN A 139 21.30 -3.42 -8.55
C GLN A 139 20.93 -2.05 -7.99
N ALA A 140 19.74 -1.95 -7.41
CA ALA A 140 19.20 -0.76 -6.77
C ALA A 140 18.51 -1.20 -5.46
N PRO A 141 19.25 -1.25 -4.33
CA PRO A 141 18.71 -1.66 -3.05
C PRO A 141 17.41 -0.91 -2.71
N PRO A 142 16.29 -1.62 -2.48
CA PRO A 142 15.02 -0.96 -2.27
C PRO A 142 14.92 -0.40 -0.84
N GLY A 143 14.06 0.59 -0.67
CA GLY A 143 13.49 0.89 0.64
C GLY A 143 12.33 -0.06 0.93
N ILE A 144 12.12 -0.35 2.20
CA ILE A 144 11.01 -1.18 2.69
C ILE A 144 10.25 -0.41 3.76
N LEU A 145 8.95 -0.30 3.58
CA LEU A 145 8.05 0.27 4.58
C LEU A 145 7.08 -0.79 5.05
N PHE A 146 7.15 -1.11 6.33
CA PHE A 146 6.26 -2.08 6.96
C PHE A 146 5.04 -1.36 7.56
N GLY A 147 3.85 -1.92 7.35
CA GLY A 147 2.65 -1.49 8.06
C GLY A 147 2.69 -1.96 9.52
N ASN A 148 2.46 -1.05 10.45
CA ASN A 148 2.21 -1.25 11.90
C ASN A 148 3.38 -1.74 12.76
N THR A 149 4.18 -2.68 12.28
CA THR A 149 5.29 -3.26 13.04
C THR A 149 6.43 -3.67 12.12
N ASN A 150 7.64 -3.76 12.68
CA ASN A 150 8.80 -4.35 12.02
C ASN A 150 8.48 -5.78 11.54
N TYR A 151 9.11 -6.20 10.44
CA TYR A 151 9.02 -7.59 9.99
C TYR A 151 9.56 -8.53 11.06
N GLN A 152 8.78 -9.58 11.32
CA GLN A 152 9.15 -10.67 12.19
C GLN A 152 8.88 -11.97 11.45
N PHE A 153 9.83 -12.90 11.55
CA PHE A 153 9.59 -14.23 11.04
C PHE A 153 8.48 -14.88 11.89
N PRO A 154 7.40 -15.40 11.29
CA PRO A 154 6.34 -16.01 12.07
C PRO A 154 6.85 -17.26 12.78
N LEU A 155 6.38 -17.47 14.01
CA LEU A 155 6.47 -18.78 14.65
C LEU A 155 5.39 -19.70 14.07
N PRO A 156 5.56 -21.03 14.15
CA PRO A 156 4.50 -21.97 13.74
C PRO A 156 3.14 -21.74 14.43
N ALA A 157 3.13 -21.10 15.60
CA ALA A 157 1.92 -20.74 16.34
C ALA A 157 1.27 -19.42 15.89
N ASP A 158 1.94 -18.65 15.01
CA ASP A 158 1.46 -17.38 14.46
C ASP A 158 0.78 -17.56 13.08
N ASP A 159 0.61 -18.80 12.62
CA ASP A 159 -0.12 -19.15 11.40
C ASP A 159 -1.62 -18.87 11.60
N PRO A 160 -2.31 -18.15 10.70
CA PRO A 160 -3.77 -18.15 10.67
C PRO A 160 -4.30 -19.59 10.59
N SER A 161 -5.59 -19.78 10.91
CA SER A 161 -6.22 -21.10 10.82
C SER A 161 -5.87 -21.76 9.49
N PRO A 162 -5.58 -23.08 9.44
CA PRO A 162 -5.33 -23.80 8.17
C PRO A 162 -6.43 -23.66 7.12
N HIS A 163 -7.59 -23.11 7.53
CA HIS A 163 -8.74 -22.80 6.70
C HIS A 163 -8.69 -21.42 6.02
N ASP A 164 -7.86 -20.50 6.51
CA ASP A 164 -7.77 -19.12 6.00
C ASP A 164 -6.68 -18.96 4.93
N ASP A 165 -5.48 -19.55 5.15
CA ASP A 165 -4.38 -19.57 4.17
C ASP A 165 -3.26 -20.57 4.61
N PRO A 166 -3.30 -21.86 4.23
CA PRO A 166 -2.42 -22.86 4.81
C PRO A 166 -0.95 -22.67 4.40
N ILE A 167 -0.08 -22.30 5.34
CA ILE A 167 1.37 -22.40 5.16
C ILE A 167 1.75 -23.88 5.22
N THR A 168 1.93 -24.50 4.06
CA THR A 168 2.40 -25.91 4.04
C THR A 168 3.83 -25.99 4.58
N ALA A 169 4.15 -27.09 5.29
CA ALA A 169 5.51 -27.39 5.79
C ALA A 169 6.59 -27.48 4.69
N ASN A 170 6.20 -27.43 3.41
CA ASN A 170 7.08 -27.49 2.24
C ASN A 170 7.56 -26.11 1.76
N ARG A 171 7.09 -25.00 2.35
CA ARG A 171 7.54 -23.66 1.93
C ARG A 171 8.95 -23.36 2.45
N VAL A 172 9.79 -22.85 1.55
CA VAL A 172 11.19 -22.50 1.84
C VAL A 172 11.22 -21.23 2.68
N LEU A 173 11.65 -21.37 3.93
CA LEU A 173 11.83 -20.29 4.92
C LEU A 173 13.21 -19.62 4.83
N GLU A 174 14.05 -20.09 3.91
CA GLU A 174 15.42 -19.60 3.77
C GLU A 174 15.42 -18.21 3.11
N ILE A 175 15.68 -17.20 3.92
CA ILE A 175 15.97 -15.84 3.46
C ILE A 175 17.48 -15.74 3.22
N PRO A 176 17.94 -15.41 2.00
CA PRO A 176 19.34 -15.13 1.74
C PRO A 176 19.87 -14.05 2.67
N GLU A 177 21.11 -14.19 3.14
CA GLU A 177 21.72 -13.27 4.13
C GLU A 177 21.61 -11.79 3.72
N GLN A 178 21.75 -11.49 2.43
CA GLN A 178 21.60 -10.12 1.91
C GLN A 178 20.19 -9.55 2.12
N VAL A 179 19.16 -10.37 1.93
CA VAL A 179 17.76 -9.97 2.14
C VAL A 179 17.45 -9.86 3.63
N ASP A 180 17.98 -10.75 4.48
CA ASP A 180 17.80 -10.63 5.94
C ASP A 180 18.47 -9.35 6.49
N LYS A 181 19.68 -9.01 6.02
CA LYS A 181 20.34 -7.74 6.33
C LYS A 181 19.51 -6.53 5.91
N LEU A 182 18.92 -6.59 4.71
CA LEU A 182 18.05 -5.54 4.20
C LEU A 182 16.83 -5.34 5.13
N LEU A 183 16.13 -6.43 5.47
CA LEU A 183 14.92 -6.41 6.32
C LEU A 183 15.16 -5.90 7.75
N ARG A 184 16.42 -5.84 8.19
CA ARG A 184 16.84 -5.39 9.53
C ARG A 184 17.55 -4.03 9.51
N SER A 185 17.67 -3.39 8.35
CA SER A 185 18.47 -2.17 8.20
C SER A 185 17.68 -0.92 8.56
N ASP A 186 18.19 -0.09 9.46
CA ASP A 186 17.61 1.23 9.76
C ASP A 186 17.74 2.23 8.60
N GLU A 187 18.58 1.94 7.60
CA GLU A 187 18.72 2.76 6.40
C GLU A 187 17.62 2.43 5.38
N HIS A 188 17.29 1.14 5.26
CA HIS A 188 16.35 0.64 4.27
C HIS A 188 14.93 0.43 4.81
N CYS A 189 14.76 0.27 6.12
CA CYS A 189 13.47 -0.09 6.72
C CYS A 189 12.90 1.01 7.62
N ARG A 190 11.59 1.19 7.51
CA ARG A 190 10.77 1.98 8.44
C ARG A 190 9.45 1.28 8.71
N VAL A 191 8.81 1.66 9.82
CA VAL A 191 7.46 1.26 10.16
C VAL A 191 6.55 2.46 9.98
N LEU A 192 5.48 2.28 9.20
CA LEU A 192 4.41 3.26 9.07
C LEU A 192 3.24 2.86 9.97
N SER A 193 2.94 3.71 10.95
CA SER A 193 1.75 3.55 11.79
C SER A 193 0.48 3.81 10.98
N GLU A 194 -0.54 2.98 11.15
CA GLU A 194 -1.89 3.25 10.65
C GLU A 194 -2.55 4.47 11.30
N GLN A 195 -2.03 4.92 12.45
CA GLN A 195 -2.47 6.13 13.15
C GLN A 195 -1.65 7.36 12.74
N HIS A 196 -0.91 7.30 11.62
CA HIS A 196 -0.13 8.44 11.16
C HIS A 196 -1.05 9.62 10.84
N GLU A 197 -0.60 10.84 11.16
CA GLU A 197 -1.36 12.08 10.98
C GLU A 197 -1.86 12.34 9.55
N VAL A 198 -1.29 11.70 8.53
CA VAL A 198 -1.70 11.81 7.11
C VAL A 198 -3.05 11.17 6.82
N VAL A 199 -3.48 10.28 7.72
CA VAL A 199 -4.77 9.58 7.69
C VAL A 199 -5.52 9.75 9.00
N ALA A 200 -5.24 10.80 9.78
CA ALA A 200 -5.97 11.05 11.04
C ALA A 200 -7.47 11.28 10.83
N ASP A 201 -7.88 11.69 9.62
CA ASP A 201 -9.26 11.85 9.18
C ASP A 201 -9.87 10.58 8.56
N TYR A 202 -9.07 9.52 8.41
CA TYR A 202 -9.53 8.27 7.83
C TYR A 202 -10.28 7.44 8.88
N PRO A 203 -11.50 6.94 8.59
CA PRO A 203 -12.24 6.14 9.54
C PRO A 203 -11.47 4.88 9.94
N ILE A 204 -11.17 4.69 11.22
CA ILE A 204 -10.46 3.50 11.69
C ILE A 204 -11.48 2.37 11.86
N PHE A 205 -11.40 1.33 11.04
CA PHE A 205 -12.11 0.08 11.31
C PHE A 205 -11.28 -0.77 12.26
N THR A 206 -11.91 -1.29 13.32
CA THR A 206 -11.29 -2.28 14.21
C THR A 206 -10.99 -3.60 13.51
N ASP A 207 -11.66 -3.86 12.39
CA ASP A 207 -11.69 -5.15 11.69
C ASP A 207 -11.08 -5.06 10.28
N ILE A 208 -10.02 -4.26 10.08
CA ILE A 208 -9.33 -4.22 8.77
C ILE A 208 -8.53 -5.52 8.60
N HIS A 209 -9.19 -6.56 8.12
CA HIS A 209 -8.60 -7.88 7.89
C HIS A 209 -7.86 -8.00 6.56
N SER A 210 -7.91 -7.01 5.67
CA SER A 210 -7.31 -7.11 4.32
C SER A 210 -6.24 -6.06 4.07
N SER A 211 -5.12 -6.50 3.48
CA SER A 211 -3.88 -5.75 3.26
C SER A 211 -3.84 -4.86 2.01
N ALA A 212 -4.90 -4.75 1.20
CA ALA A 212 -4.78 -4.22 -0.17
C ALA A 212 -5.22 -2.75 -0.39
N PRO A 213 -6.37 -2.25 0.10
CA PRO A 213 -6.85 -0.90 -0.22
C PRO A 213 -6.33 0.16 0.76
N THR A 214 -6.46 -0.12 2.06
CA THR A 214 -6.03 0.76 3.15
C THR A 214 -4.54 1.06 3.10
N SER A 215 -3.73 0.09 2.64
CA SER A 215 -2.31 0.27 2.37
C SER A 215 -2.01 1.21 1.21
N GLY A 216 -2.74 1.06 0.11
CA GLY A 216 -2.62 1.87 -1.09
C GLY A 216 -2.97 3.31 -0.81
N PHE A 217 -4.08 3.50 -0.12
CA PHE A 217 -4.59 4.81 0.26
C PHE A 217 -3.73 5.51 1.32
N LEU A 218 -3.27 4.79 2.34
CA LEU A 218 -2.32 5.31 3.33
C LEU A 218 -1.04 5.82 2.66
N LEU A 219 -0.46 5.04 1.74
CA LEU A 219 0.72 5.46 0.99
C LEU A 219 0.43 6.64 0.07
N TYR A 220 -0.73 6.66 -0.60
CA TYR A 220 -1.14 7.79 -1.42
C TYR A 220 -1.18 9.09 -0.60
N ARG A 221 -1.81 9.08 0.58
CA ARG A 221 -1.87 10.25 1.49
C ARG A 221 -0.50 10.62 2.05
N LEU A 222 0.34 9.63 2.35
CA LEU A 222 1.73 9.84 2.76
C LEU A 222 2.51 10.58 1.68
N PHE A 223 2.38 10.17 0.42
CA PHE A 223 3.09 10.81 -0.71
C PHE A 223 2.52 12.18 -1.08
N LEU A 224 1.21 12.40 -0.97
CA LEU A 224 0.63 13.75 -1.08
C LEU A 224 1.24 14.70 -0.06
N SER A 225 1.37 14.27 1.20
CA SER A 225 1.95 15.09 2.27
C SER A 225 3.46 15.26 2.09
N THR A 226 4.14 14.21 1.65
CA THR A 226 5.58 14.24 1.35
C THR A 226 5.91 15.21 0.22
N ARG A 227 5.09 15.24 -0.83
CA ARG A 227 5.22 16.20 -1.94
C ARG A 227 5.25 17.64 -1.43
N LEU A 228 4.40 18.00 -0.47
CA LEU A 228 4.38 19.35 0.11
C LEU A 228 5.70 19.70 0.80
N HIS A 229 6.31 18.74 1.51
CA HIS A 229 7.62 18.95 2.13
C HIS A 229 8.73 19.20 1.09
N ILE A 230 8.70 18.43 0.00
CA ILE A 230 9.66 18.57 -1.10
C ILE A 230 9.45 19.92 -1.80
N GLN A 231 8.20 20.32 -2.00
CA GLN A 231 7.81 21.60 -2.59
C GLN A 231 8.43 22.77 -1.83
N GLN A 232 8.32 22.72 -0.50
CA GLN A 232 8.91 23.71 0.41
C GLN A 232 10.44 23.72 0.32
N LYS A 233 11.09 22.54 0.37
CA LYS A 233 12.55 22.42 0.27
C LYS A 233 13.12 22.92 -1.05
N GLN A 234 12.42 22.68 -2.16
CA GLN A 234 12.90 23.00 -3.50
C GLN A 234 12.43 24.36 -4.01
N SER A 235 11.41 24.96 -3.38
CA SER A 235 10.77 26.20 -3.84
C SER A 235 10.25 26.09 -5.29
N VAL A 236 9.75 24.91 -5.67
CA VAL A 236 9.14 24.61 -6.98
C VAL A 236 7.67 24.30 -6.75
N GLU A 237 6.76 24.79 -7.59
CA GLU A 237 5.31 24.61 -7.41
C GLU A 237 4.87 23.14 -7.48
N THR A 238 5.41 22.38 -8.44
CA THR A 238 5.09 20.97 -8.65
C THR A 238 6.38 20.15 -8.69
N PRO A 239 6.99 19.84 -7.54
CA PRO A 239 8.28 19.12 -7.50
C PRO A 239 8.13 17.66 -7.93
N LEU A 240 6.93 17.10 -7.79
CA LEU A 240 6.68 15.67 -7.91
C LEU A 240 5.24 15.40 -8.35
N SER A 241 5.08 14.70 -9.47
CA SER A 241 3.78 14.12 -9.85
C SER A 241 3.61 12.72 -9.27
N ILE A 242 2.36 12.30 -9.09
CA ILE A 242 2.02 10.97 -8.59
C ILE A 242 1.17 10.26 -9.64
N VAL A 243 1.56 9.05 -10.02
CA VAL A 243 0.78 8.17 -10.88
C VAL A 243 0.34 6.97 -10.08
N MET A 244 -0.95 6.64 -10.15
CA MET A 244 -1.54 5.46 -9.54
C MET A 244 -2.00 4.51 -10.65
N LEU A 245 -1.28 3.41 -10.84
CA LEU A 245 -1.58 2.39 -11.85
C LEU A 245 -2.37 1.23 -11.24
N GLY A 246 -3.50 0.89 -11.86
CA GLY A 246 -4.35 -0.26 -11.50
C GLY A 246 -5.26 -0.03 -10.31
N PHE A 247 -5.35 1.21 -9.81
CA PHE A 247 -6.29 1.62 -8.77
C PHE A 247 -7.64 1.97 -9.40
N ASN A 248 -8.68 1.26 -8.98
CA ASN A 248 -10.03 1.42 -9.51
C ASN A 248 -10.94 2.09 -8.49
N ASN A 249 -11.92 2.85 -8.99
CA ASN A 249 -12.97 3.47 -8.19
C ASN A 249 -14.36 2.88 -8.48
N ASP A 250 -14.44 1.76 -9.22
CA ASP A 250 -15.70 1.09 -9.58
C ASP A 250 -16.07 0.02 -8.55
N ASP A 251 -17.35 -0.02 -8.20
CA ASP A 251 -18.01 -0.97 -7.31
C ASP A 251 -17.86 -2.42 -7.78
N LYS A 252 -17.62 -2.67 -9.07
CA LYS A 252 -17.38 -4.03 -9.59
C LYS A 252 -16.23 -4.76 -8.92
N THR A 253 -15.29 -4.03 -8.34
CA THR A 253 -14.16 -4.61 -7.60
C THR A 253 -14.46 -4.80 -6.10
N ALA A 254 -15.57 -4.25 -5.58
CA ALA A 254 -15.91 -4.28 -4.16
C ALA A 254 -16.16 -5.69 -3.60
N HIS A 255 -16.61 -6.63 -4.44
CA HIS A 255 -16.92 -8.00 -4.01
C HIS A 255 -15.68 -8.82 -3.59
N PHE A 256 -14.49 -8.43 -4.03
CA PHE A 256 -13.25 -9.09 -3.63
C PHE A 256 -12.75 -8.63 -2.26
N TRP A 257 -13.35 -7.57 -1.69
CA TRP A 257 -12.76 -6.79 -0.60
C TRP A 257 -13.84 -6.28 0.39
N GLU A 258 -14.59 -7.17 1.03
CA GLU A 258 -15.49 -6.79 2.13
C GLU A 258 -14.67 -6.32 3.36
N GLY A 259 -15.13 -5.26 4.07
CA GLY A 259 -14.48 -4.73 5.28
C GLY A 259 -13.60 -3.47 5.12
N HIS A 260 -13.68 -2.74 4.00
CA HIS A 260 -12.90 -1.52 3.73
C HIS A 260 -13.73 -0.23 3.70
N ASN A 261 -13.10 0.93 3.95
CA ASN A 261 -13.71 2.26 3.74
C ASN A 261 -13.74 2.66 2.26
N TRP A 262 -14.22 1.76 1.42
CA TRP A 262 -14.11 1.88 -0.03
C TRP A 262 -14.91 3.09 -0.56
N ALA A 263 -15.98 3.50 0.12
CA ALA A 263 -16.69 4.73 -0.23
C ALA A 263 -15.81 5.98 -0.10
N PHE A 264 -15.05 6.09 1.00
CA PHE A 264 -14.14 7.21 1.25
C PHE A 264 -12.98 7.21 0.24
N GLU A 265 -12.33 6.06 0.06
CA GLU A 265 -11.22 5.93 -0.88
C GLU A 265 -11.66 6.20 -2.32
N ARG A 266 -12.82 5.68 -2.76
CA ARG A 266 -13.39 5.96 -4.09
C ARG A 266 -13.62 7.45 -4.30
N GLN A 267 -14.12 8.15 -3.29
CA GLN A 267 -14.40 9.59 -3.40
C GLN A 267 -13.10 10.36 -3.63
N GLU A 268 -12.05 10.11 -2.84
CA GLU A 268 -10.76 10.76 -3.06
C GLU A 268 -10.13 10.38 -4.42
N LEU A 269 -10.25 9.11 -4.83
CA LEU A 269 -9.76 8.65 -6.14
C LEU A 269 -10.65 9.07 -7.32
N ALA A 270 -11.85 9.58 -7.07
CA ALA A 270 -12.72 10.15 -8.10
C ALA A 270 -12.34 11.60 -8.42
N THR A 271 -11.77 12.32 -7.46
CA THR A 271 -11.35 13.71 -7.60
C THR A 271 -9.89 13.91 -7.17
N PRO A 272 -8.93 13.27 -7.87
CA PRO A 272 -7.53 13.44 -7.54
C PRO A 272 -7.06 14.89 -7.72
N PRO A 273 -6.10 15.38 -6.91
CA PRO A 273 -5.45 16.66 -7.13
C PRO A 273 -4.81 16.75 -8.54
N ARG A 274 -4.60 17.97 -9.05
CA ARG A 274 -4.15 18.23 -10.44
C ARG A 274 -2.90 17.44 -10.87
N ASP A 275 -1.94 17.22 -9.98
CA ASP A 275 -0.68 16.54 -10.27
C ASP A 275 -0.68 15.05 -9.88
N VAL A 276 -1.89 14.48 -9.72
CA VAL A 276 -2.12 13.06 -9.50
C VAL A 276 -2.86 12.50 -10.72
N GLU A 277 -2.24 11.52 -11.37
CA GLU A 277 -2.83 10.77 -12.48
C GLU A 277 -3.23 9.38 -12.00
N ILE A 278 -4.44 8.92 -12.34
CA ILE A 278 -4.91 7.57 -12.03
C ILE A 278 -5.15 6.82 -13.34
N ILE A 279 -4.31 5.82 -13.61
CA ILE A 279 -4.40 4.93 -14.77
C ILE A 279 -5.14 3.66 -14.34
N ARG A 280 -6.40 3.57 -14.72
CA ARG A 280 -7.30 2.47 -14.33
C ARG A 280 -7.05 1.24 -15.21
N GLN A 281 -7.14 0.06 -14.61
CA GLN A 281 -6.96 -1.24 -15.29
C GLN A 281 -8.13 -2.14 -14.88
N TYR A 282 -8.92 -2.57 -15.87
CA TYR A 282 -10.17 -3.31 -15.66
C TYR A 282 -10.06 -4.79 -16.04
#